data_AF-A0A6P1DP84-F1
#
_entry.id   AF-A0A6P1DP84-F1
#
_cell.length_a   1.000
_cell.length_b   1.000
_cell.length_c   1.000
_cell.angle_alpha   90.00
_cell.angle_beta   90.00
_cell.angle_gamma   90.00
#
_symmetry.space_group_name_H-M   'P 1'
#
loop_
_entity.id
_entity.type
_entity.pdbx_description
1 polymer ?
#
loop_
_entity_poly.entity_id
_entity_poly.type
_entity_poly.pdbx_seq_one_letter_code
_entity_poly.pdbx_strand_id
1 'polypeptide(L)' 'IKIGQEVTVKIDASDTMKNFKGNITWIASEAEFTPKIIQTKEERINLVYAVKVAVKNDGSLKIGMPAEMWISTQTE' A
#
# COMPACT_ATOMS: atom_id res chain seq x y z
N ILE A 1 -3.89 -1.16 11.17
CA ILE A 1 -2.89 -1.86 10.34
C ILE A 1 -1.90 -2.53 11.27
N LYS A 2 -1.61 -3.82 11.09
CA LYS A 2 -0.64 -4.58 11.90
C LYS A 2 0.30 -5.40 11.00
N ILE A 3 1.51 -5.70 11.47
CA ILE A 3 2.40 -6.67 10.82
C ILE A 3 1.73 -8.05 10.87
N GLY A 4 1.77 -8.79 9.76
CA GLY A 4 1.08 -10.07 9.58
C GLY A 4 -0.36 -9.96 9.09
N GLN A 5 -0.88 -8.75 8.86
CA GLN A 5 -2.22 -8.56 8.33
C GLN A 5 -2.29 -8.94 6.84
N GLU A 6 -3.31 -9.73 6.47
CA GLU A 6 -3.62 -10.04 5.07
C GLU A 6 -4.20 -8.79 4.38
N VAL A 7 -3.69 -8.48 3.20
CA VAL A 7 -4.11 -7.37 2.35
C VAL A 7 -4.29 -7.85 0.92
N THR A 8 -5.18 -7.20 0.18
CA THR A 8 -5.36 -7.47 -1.25
C THR A 8 -4.62 -6.42 -2.06
N VAL A 9 -3.66 -6.85 -2.86
CA VAL A 9 -2.93 -5.98 -3.78
C VAL A 9 -3.53 -6.14 -5.17
N LYS A 10 -3.93 -5.04 -5.79
CA LYS A 10 -4.45 -5.00 -7.15
C LYS A 10 -3.42 -4.34 -8.04
N ILE A 11 -3.19 -4.92 -9.21
CA ILE A 11 -2.39 -4.28 -10.26
C ILE A 11 -3.22 -4.16 -11.52
N ASP A 12 -2.99 -3.06 -12.22
CA ASP A 12 -3.53 -2.85 -13.56
C ASP A 12 -2.64 -3.62 -14.55
N ALA A 13 -3.08 -4.83 -14.92
CA ALA A 13 -2.36 -5.68 -15.84
C ALA A 13 -3.00 -5.60 -17.22
N SER A 14 -2.76 -4.48 -17.92
CA SER A 14 -3.07 -4.17 -19.34
C SER A 14 -4.52 -4.30 -19.82
N ASP A 15 -5.21 -5.39 -19.45
CA ASP A 15 -6.56 -5.75 -19.88
C ASP A 15 -7.41 -6.31 -18.72
N THR A 16 -6.76 -6.76 -17.62
CA THR A 16 -7.47 -7.31 -16.45
C THR A 16 -6.86 -6.82 -15.14
N MET A 17 -7.72 -6.41 -14.21
CA MET A 17 -7.31 -6.12 -12.83
C MET A 17 -6.95 -7.44 -12.14
N LYS A 18 -5.65 -7.66 -11.90
CA LYS A 18 -5.19 -8.85 -11.17
C LYS A 18 -5.14 -8.57 -9.69
N ASN A 19 -5.81 -9.43 -8.92
CA ASN A 19 -5.81 -9.38 -7.46
C ASN A 19 -4.80 -10.39 -6.92
N PHE A 20 -3.96 -9.94 -6.00
CA PHE A 20 -2.97 -10.74 -5.31
C PHE A 20 -3.19 -10.64 -3.81
N LYS A 21 -3.04 -11.77 -3.12
CA LYS A 21 -2.99 -11.76 -1.65
C LYS A 21 -1.58 -11.44 -1.20
N GLY A 22 -1.46 -10.47 -0.30
CA GLY A 22 -0.22 -10.08 0.32
C GLY A 22 -0.33 -10.04 1.84
N ASN A 23 0.81 -10.10 2.52
CA ASN A 23 0.90 -9.95 3.95
C ASN A 23 1.86 -8.81 4.30
N ILE A 24 1.49 -7.96 5.25
CA ILE A 24 2.35 -6.87 5.70
C ILE A 24 3.52 -7.46 6.49
N THR A 25 4.74 -7.30 6.01
CA THR A 25 5.94 -7.83 6.69
C THR A 25 6.67 -6.77 7.49
N TRP A 26 6.48 -5.49 7.16
CA TRP A 26 7.15 -4.39 7.83
C TRP A 26 6.38 -3.10 7.66
N ILE A 27 6.39 -2.28 8.72
CA ILE A 27 5.78 -0.96 8.76
C ILE A 27 6.86 -0.02 9.30
N ALA A 28 7.07 1.11 8.62
CA ALA A 28 7.98 2.14 9.10
C ALA A 28 7.55 2.63 10.48
N SER A 29 8.49 2.66 11.42
CA SER A 29 8.23 3.15 12.78
C SER A 29 8.16 4.69 12.84
N GLU A 30 8.69 5.35 11.82
CA GLU A 30 8.71 6.81 11.67
C GLU A 30 7.97 7.20 10.38
N ALA A 31 7.28 8.34 10.42
CA ALA A 31 6.57 8.86 9.25
C ALA A 31 7.56 9.58 8.33
N GLU A 32 7.71 9.12 7.09
CA GLU A 32 8.52 9.79 6.06
C GLU A 32 7.67 10.86 5.36
N PHE A 33 7.56 12.03 6.01
CA PHE A 33 7.21 13.37 5.50
C PHE A 33 5.94 13.58 4.64
N THR A 34 5.40 14.79 4.80
CA THR A 34 4.18 15.36 4.21
C THR A 34 4.40 15.98 2.82
N PRO A 35 3.37 16.01 1.95
CA PRO A 35 3.48 16.56 0.60
C PRO A 35 3.91 18.04 0.58
N LYS A 36 4.76 18.41 -0.40
CA LYS A 36 5.31 19.77 -0.60
C LYS A 36 4.29 20.82 -1.09
N ILE A 37 3.08 20.42 -1.49
CA ILE A 37 2.10 21.30 -2.12
C ILE A 37 1.04 21.64 -1.07
N ILE A 38 1.10 22.86 -0.54
CA ILE A 38 0.08 23.38 0.38
C ILE A 38 -0.85 24.26 -0.46
N GLN A 39 -2.05 23.79 -0.79
CA GLN A 39 -3.13 24.67 -1.26
C GLN A 39 -4.15 24.99 -0.16
N THR A 40 -4.34 24.11 0.83
CA THR A 40 -5.27 24.31 1.96
C THR A 40 -4.63 24.02 3.32
N LYS A 41 -5.15 24.62 4.40
CA LYS A 41 -4.63 24.47 5.78
C LYS A 41 -4.71 23.02 6.30
N GLU A 42 -5.59 22.20 5.74
CA GLU A 42 -5.90 20.83 6.21
C GLU A 42 -4.87 19.78 5.76
N GLU A 43 -4.15 19.99 4.65
CA GLU A 43 -3.16 19.03 4.13
C GLU A 43 -1.84 18.96 4.93
N ARG A 44 -1.69 19.80 5.97
CA ARG A 44 -0.44 20.01 6.70
C ARG A 44 0.05 18.85 7.57
N ILE A 45 -0.74 17.78 7.77
CA ILE A 45 -0.35 16.68 8.67
C ILE A 45 -0.80 15.30 8.14
N ASN A 46 -0.61 15.04 6.85
CA ASN A 46 -0.69 13.66 6.35
C ASN A 46 0.61 12.92 6.71
N LEU A 47 0.60 12.16 7.80
CA LEU A 47 1.71 11.28 8.16
C LEU A 47 1.72 10.09 7.19
N VAL A 48 2.70 10.07 6.30
CA VAL A 48 2.91 8.96 5.36
C VAL A 48 3.88 7.96 5.99
N TYR A 49 3.44 6.71 6.12
CA TYR A 49 4.26 5.61 6.62
C TYR A 49 4.52 4.63 5.50
N ALA A 50 5.79 4.29 5.28
CA ALA A 50 6.13 3.24 4.34
C ALA A 50 5.70 1.87 4.90
N VAL A 51 5.10 1.04 4.05
CA VAL A 51 4.73 -0.34 4.39
C VAL A 51 5.32 -1.28 3.36
N LYS A 52 5.87 -2.41 3.80
CA LYS A 52 6.29 -3.51 2.92
C LYS A 52 5.28 -4.63 3.00
N VAL A 53 4.80 -5.03 1.84
CA VAL A 53 3.85 -6.12 1.68
C VAL A 53 4.55 -7.23 0.90
N ALA A 54 4.65 -8.41 1.50
CA ALA A 54 5.08 -9.61 0.80
C ALA A 54 3.90 -10.17 0.01
N VAL A 55 4.03 -10.20 -1.31
CA VAL A 55 3.01 -10.70 -2.24
C VAL A 55 3.58 -11.90 -2.98
N LYS A 56 2.79 -12.96 -3.13
CA LYS A 56 3.21 -14.10 -3.95
C LYS A 56 3.16 -13.70 -5.43
N ASN A 57 4.32 -13.61 -6.06
CA ASN A 57 4.42 -13.30 -7.48
C ASN A 57 4.43 -14.58 -8.32
N ASP A 58 3.43 -14.74 -9.18
CA ASP A 58 3.32 -15.84 -10.15
C ASP A 58 3.99 -15.50 -11.50
N GLY A 59 4.89 -14.50 -11.51
CA GLY A 59 5.55 -13.98 -12.72
C GLY A 59 4.82 -12.83 -13.40
N SER A 60 3.66 -12.42 -12.87
CA SER A 60 2.85 -11.31 -13.43
C SER A 60 3.22 -9.93 -12.88
N LEU A 61 3.85 -9.84 -11.70
CA LEU A 61 4.26 -8.57 -11.10
C LEU A 61 5.68 -8.20 -11.55
N LYS A 62 5.84 -7.00 -12.12
CA LYS A 62 7.14 -6.42 -12.48
C LYS A 62 7.47 -5.23 -11.57
N ILE A 63 8.76 -5.06 -11.30
CA ILE A 63 9.27 -3.91 -10.52
C ILE A 63 8.93 -2.62 -11.28
N GLY A 64 8.41 -1.62 -10.57
CA GLY A 64 7.99 -0.34 -11.14
C GLY A 64 6.55 -0.30 -11.64
N MET A 65 5.81 -1.42 -11.58
CA MET A 65 4.37 -1.38 -11.86
C MET A 65 3.61 -0.68 -10.73
N PRO A 66 2.70 0.26 -11.04
CA PRO A 66 1.80 0.82 -10.06
C PRO A 66 0.88 -0.28 -9.53
N ALA A 67 0.63 -0.24 -8.23
CA ALA A 67 -0.22 -1.19 -7.52
C ALA A 67 -1.04 -0.46 -6.47
N GLU A 68 -2.24 -0.95 -6.25
CA GLU A 68 -3.14 -0.47 -5.20
C GLU A 68 -3.27 -1.53 -4.11
N MET A 69 -3.21 -1.12 -2.85
CA MET A 69 -3.46 -2.04 -1.73
C MET A 69 -4.82 -1.74 -1.09
N TRP A 70 -5.59 -2.80 -0.88
CA TRP A 70 -6.87 -2.78 -0.21
C TRP A 70 -6.72 -3.52 1.11
N ILE A 71 -7.04 -2.82 2.18
CA ILE A 71 -6.97 -3.34 3.54
C ILE A 71 -8.40 -3.51 4.02
N SER A 72 -8.80 -4.75 4.29
CA SER A 72 -10.07 -5.01 4.97
C SER A 72 -9.87 -4.68 6.45
N THR A 73 -10.26 -3.47 6.86
CA THR A 73 -10.32 -3.11 8.27
C THR A 73 -11.54 -3.81 8.87
N GLN A 74 -11.33 -4.92 9.58
CA GLN A 74 -12.30 -5.34 10.59
C GLN A 74 -12.18 -4.33 11.73
N THR A 75 -13.10 -3.37 11.73
CA THR A 75 -13.34 -2.51 12.88
C THR A 75 -14.02 -3.39 13.92
N GLU A 76 -13.27 -3.84 14.90
CA GLU A 76 -13.81 -4.30 16.19
C GLU A 76 -14.16 -3.08 17.05
#